data_AF-A0A1M6QXH8-F1
#
_entry.id   AF-A0A1M6QXH8-F1
#
_cell.length_a   1.000
_cell.length_b   1.000
_cell.length_c   1.000
_cell.angle_alpha   90.00
_cell.angle_beta   90.00
_cell.angle_gamma   90.00
#
_symmetry.space_group_name_H-M   'P 1'
#
loop_
_entity.id
_entity.type
_entity.pdbx_description
1 polymer ?
#
loop_
_entity_poly.entity_id
_entity_poly.type
_entity_poly.pdbx_seq_one_letter_code
_entity_poly.pdbx_strand_id
1 'polypeptide(L)'
;MLPIREIYPHAEASIVEMIPHREFRAWNHYGMKTPLKRVLAKNVKRLMGLVPEVATQAKLAARAHMSQSSVHRILNEDTEPEIETVQKLANAIGVSVAALLTEGQADELPPLAQEKYRALPVAEKEKIRAFIDFVIASYEAEKAGVPITFSERMEPTQSSRAIAQELAQRETSDHTLTSHERKTEIRGTRKKTRSS
;
A
#
# COMPACT_ATOMS: atom_id res chain seq x y z
N MET A 1 35.25 -8.37 36.97
CA MET A 1 35.18 -8.93 35.61
C MET A 1 36.21 -10.05 35.57
N LEU A 2 35.79 -11.31 35.77
CA LEU A 2 36.68 -12.47 35.83
C LEU A 2 36.58 -13.25 34.51
N PRO A 3 37.69 -13.80 33.99
CA PRO A 3 37.70 -14.55 32.74
C PRO A 3 36.96 -15.89 32.88
N ILE A 4 36.32 -16.32 31.78
CA ILE A 4 35.43 -17.49 31.65
C ILE A 4 36.05 -18.84 32.09
N ARG A 5 37.37 -18.89 32.33
CA ARG A 5 38.11 -20.12 32.69
C ARG A 5 37.85 -20.65 34.11
N GLU A 6 37.20 -19.89 34.99
CA GLU A 6 36.97 -20.32 36.39
C GLU A 6 35.66 -21.09 36.62
N ILE A 7 34.78 -21.23 35.61
CA ILE A 7 33.45 -21.82 35.81
C ILE A 7 33.40 -23.32 35.40
N TYR A 8 34.33 -23.83 34.57
CA TYR A 8 34.34 -25.25 34.16
C TYR A 8 35.76 -25.78 33.88
N PRO A 9 36.38 -26.54 34.81
CA PRO A 9 37.77 -26.99 34.67
C PRO A 9 37.97 -28.28 33.83
N HIS A 10 36.92 -28.89 33.23
CA HIS A 10 37.04 -30.22 32.61
C HIS A 10 36.39 -30.43 31.23
N ALA A 11 36.04 -29.39 30.46
CA ALA A 11 35.22 -29.56 29.25
C ALA A 11 35.94 -29.36 27.90
N GLU A 12 37.23 -29.70 27.76
CA GLU A 12 37.98 -29.45 26.50
C GLU A 12 38.22 -30.67 25.59
N ALA A 13 37.58 -31.83 25.79
CA ALA A 13 37.93 -33.01 24.95
C ALA A 13 36.78 -33.88 24.39
N SER A 14 35.50 -33.49 24.43
CA SER A 14 34.43 -34.40 23.94
C SER A 14 33.18 -33.72 23.35
N ILE A 15 33.31 -32.57 22.69
CA ILE A 15 32.16 -31.93 22.00
C ILE A 15 32.31 -31.91 20.47
N VAL A 16 33.53 -32.07 19.94
CA VAL A 16 33.77 -31.94 18.49
C VAL A 16 33.40 -33.21 17.70
N GLU A 17 33.34 -34.39 18.30
CA GLU A 17 33.11 -35.65 17.56
C GLU A 17 31.66 -36.15 17.52
N MET A 18 30.72 -35.52 18.23
CA MET A 18 29.37 -36.10 18.39
C MET A 18 28.23 -35.13 18.01
N ILE A 19 28.30 -34.53 16.82
CA ILE A 19 27.15 -33.85 16.22
C ILE A 19 27.00 -34.31 14.76
N PRO A 20 25.96 -35.09 14.41
CA PRO A 20 25.69 -35.43 13.02
C PRO A 20 25.31 -34.16 12.25
N HIS A 21 25.97 -33.91 11.12
CA HIS A 21 25.84 -32.70 10.29
C HIS A 21 24.42 -32.31 9.84
N ARG A 22 23.39 -33.13 10.11
CA ARG A 22 21.99 -32.81 9.76
C ARG A 22 21.28 -31.87 10.74
N GLU A 23 21.77 -31.72 11.97
CA GLU A 23 21.04 -30.95 13.01
C GLU A 23 21.51 -29.49 13.17
N PHE A 24 22.56 -29.08 12.46
CA PHE A 24 23.00 -27.67 12.44
C PHE A 24 21.94 -26.69 11.92
N ARG A 25 20.88 -27.16 11.24
CA ARG A 25 19.74 -26.33 10.83
C ARG A 25 18.83 -25.91 11.98
N ALA A 26 18.76 -26.68 13.07
CA ALA A 26 17.77 -26.47 14.13
C ALA A 26 18.21 -25.45 15.19
N TRP A 27 19.52 -25.25 15.36
CA TRP A 27 20.08 -24.36 16.39
C TRP A 27 20.14 -22.88 15.98
N ASN A 28 19.75 -22.53 14.75
CA ASN A 28 19.71 -21.14 14.26
C ASN A 28 18.56 -20.29 14.82
N HIS A 29 17.71 -20.85 15.70
CA HIS A 29 16.53 -20.16 16.24
C HIS A 29 16.74 -19.39 17.55
N TYR A 30 17.98 -19.29 18.06
CA TYR A 30 18.33 -18.39 19.17
C TYR A 30 18.99 -17.11 18.62
N GLY A 31 18.20 -16.05 18.41
CA GLY A 31 18.70 -14.67 18.27
C GLY A 31 19.40 -14.24 16.97
N MET A 32 19.41 -15.06 15.91
CA MET A 32 20.03 -14.66 14.64
C MET A 32 19.02 -14.01 13.69
N LYS A 33 19.29 -12.75 13.34
CA LYS A 33 18.61 -11.98 12.28
C LYS A 33 18.59 -12.80 10.98
N THR A 34 17.56 -12.62 10.14
CA THR A 34 17.45 -13.37 8.89
C THR A 34 18.70 -13.12 8.04
N PRO A 35 19.33 -14.15 7.43
CA PRO A 35 20.48 -13.93 6.56
C PRO A 35 20.12 -12.96 5.42
N LEU A 36 21.00 -12.00 5.13
CA LEU A 36 20.71 -10.93 4.15
C LEU A 36 20.35 -11.48 2.76
N LYS A 37 21.08 -12.50 2.29
CA LYS A 37 20.76 -13.21 1.05
C LYS A 37 19.33 -13.79 1.02
N ARG A 38 18.80 -14.24 2.15
CA ARG A 38 17.44 -14.76 2.28
C ARG A 38 16.41 -13.64 2.18
N VAL A 39 16.69 -12.50 2.82
CA VAL A 39 15.86 -11.30 2.73
C VAL A 39 15.79 -10.82 1.28
N LEU A 40 16.95 -10.71 0.62
CA LEU A 40 17.04 -10.36 -0.80
C LEU A 40 16.24 -11.33 -1.67
N ALA A 41 16.50 -12.63 -1.57
CA ALA A 41 15.83 -13.65 -2.39
C ALA A 41 14.30 -13.60 -2.22
N LYS A 42 13.82 -13.46 -0.99
CA LYS A 42 12.39 -13.32 -0.67
C LYS A 42 11.80 -12.07 -1.31
N ASN A 43 12.46 -10.93 -1.17
CA ASN A 43 11.98 -9.65 -1.70
C ASN A 43 11.98 -9.62 -3.23
N VAL A 44 13.01 -10.17 -3.88
CA VAL A 44 13.05 -10.29 -5.34
C VAL A 44 11.93 -11.21 -5.84
N LYS A 45 11.72 -12.39 -5.25
CA LYS A 45 10.60 -13.28 -5.63
C LYS A 45 9.25 -12.60 -5.51
N ARG A 46 9.03 -11.86 -4.42
CA ARG A 46 7.81 -11.07 -4.22
C ARG A 46 7.63 -10.04 -5.33
N LEU A 47 8.67 -9.27 -5.64
CA LEU A 47 8.61 -8.21 -6.66
C LEU A 47 8.44 -8.78 -8.08
N MET A 48 9.02 -9.95 -8.38
CA MET A 48 8.74 -10.67 -9.62
C MET A 48 7.25 -11.05 -9.75
N GLY A 49 6.57 -11.36 -8.65
CA GLY A 49 5.13 -11.61 -8.65
C GLY A 49 4.26 -10.36 -8.87
N LEU A 50 4.82 -9.16 -8.64
CA LEU A 50 4.08 -7.89 -8.68
C LEU A 50 4.37 -7.06 -9.94
N VAL A 51 5.57 -7.17 -10.50
CA VAL A 51 6.05 -6.34 -11.60
C VAL A 51 6.13 -7.16 -12.89
N PRO A 52 5.22 -6.96 -13.87
CA PRO A 52 5.14 -7.76 -15.10
C PRO A 52 6.43 -7.76 -15.95
N GLU A 53 7.17 -6.66 -15.88
CA GLU A 53 8.43 -6.44 -16.61
C GLU A 53 9.57 -7.36 -16.14
N VAL A 54 9.50 -7.87 -14.91
CA VAL A 54 10.50 -8.76 -14.31
C VAL A 54 9.89 -10.08 -13.83
N ALA A 55 8.72 -10.45 -14.36
CA ALA A 55 7.94 -11.59 -13.88
C ALA A 55 8.64 -12.95 -13.97
N THR A 56 9.67 -13.08 -14.81
CA THR A 56 10.45 -14.32 -14.96
C THR A 56 11.93 -14.04 -14.74
N GLN A 57 12.69 -15.08 -14.33
CA GLN A 57 14.13 -14.95 -14.12
C GLN A 57 14.85 -14.48 -15.39
N ALA A 58 14.40 -14.92 -16.56
CA ALA A 58 14.94 -14.47 -17.84
C ALA A 58 14.70 -12.98 -18.10
N LYS A 59 13.48 -12.48 -17.83
CA LYS A 59 13.14 -11.06 -17.96
C LYS A 59 13.96 -10.20 -16.99
N LEU A 60 14.05 -10.62 -15.72
CA LEU A 60 14.85 -9.92 -14.71
C LEU A 60 16.33 -9.90 -15.08
N ALA A 61 16.89 -11.04 -15.52
CA ALA A 61 18.29 -11.15 -15.94
C ALA A 61 18.62 -10.21 -17.11
N ALA A 62 17.78 -10.22 -18.14
CA ALA A 62 17.94 -9.34 -19.30
C ALA A 62 17.93 -7.86 -18.90
N ARG A 63 17.00 -7.47 -18.01
CA ARG A 63 16.82 -6.08 -17.58
C ARG A 63 17.88 -5.62 -16.58
N ALA A 64 18.44 -6.53 -15.79
CA ALA A 64 19.54 -6.26 -14.86
C ALA A 64 20.92 -6.35 -15.51
N HIS A 65 21.01 -6.68 -16.81
CA HIS A 65 22.26 -6.98 -17.50
C HIS A 65 23.09 -8.06 -16.78
N MET A 66 22.41 -9.12 -16.34
CA MET A 66 22.99 -10.25 -15.62
C MET A 66 22.71 -11.56 -16.35
N SER A 67 23.50 -12.60 -16.08
CA SER A 67 23.15 -13.94 -16.55
C SER A 67 21.96 -14.50 -15.76
N GLN A 68 21.16 -15.35 -16.43
CA GLN A 68 20.06 -16.05 -15.76
C GLN A 68 20.57 -16.98 -14.65
N SER A 69 21.76 -17.58 -14.81
CA SER A 69 22.37 -18.42 -13.77
C SER A 69 22.72 -17.62 -12.51
N SER A 70 23.19 -16.39 -12.63
CA SER A 70 23.44 -15.52 -11.47
C SER A 70 22.14 -15.16 -10.74
N VAL A 71 21.08 -14.83 -11.48
CA VAL A 71 19.75 -14.59 -10.88
C VAL A 71 19.24 -15.85 -10.17
N HIS A 72 19.39 -17.03 -10.78
CA HIS A 72 19.00 -18.29 -10.16
C HIS A 72 19.70 -18.55 -8.83
N ARG A 73 21.04 -18.39 -8.79
CA ARG A 73 21.84 -18.57 -7.58
C ARG A 73 21.43 -17.61 -6.46
N ILE A 74 21.08 -16.37 -6.80
CA ILE A 74 20.58 -15.38 -5.83
C ILE A 74 19.22 -15.82 -5.27
N LEU A 75 18.28 -16.23 -6.14
CA LEU A 75 16.94 -16.63 -5.73
C LEU A 75 16.92 -17.92 -4.89
N ASN A 76 17.93 -18.76 -5.02
CA ASN A 76 18.09 -19.99 -4.24
C ASN A 76 19.05 -19.86 -3.05
N GLU A 77 19.57 -18.65 -2.80
CA GLU A 77 20.48 -18.36 -1.67
C GLU A 77 21.83 -19.13 -1.76
N ASP A 78 22.22 -19.54 -2.98
CA ASP A 78 23.44 -20.32 -3.28
C ASP A 78 24.72 -19.49 -3.18
N THR A 79 24.61 -18.16 -3.21
CA THR A 79 25.74 -17.22 -3.18
C THR A 79 25.40 -16.02 -2.31
N GLU A 80 26.42 -15.44 -1.67
CA GLU A 80 26.29 -14.13 -1.05
C GLU A 80 26.42 -13.04 -2.15
N PRO A 81 25.38 -12.21 -2.35
CA PRO A 81 25.36 -11.21 -3.41
C PRO A 81 26.22 -9.99 -3.04
N GLU A 82 27.01 -9.51 -3.98
CA GLU A 82 27.71 -8.23 -3.84
C GLU A 82 26.74 -7.04 -3.95
N ILE A 83 27.09 -5.90 -3.37
CA ILE A 83 26.25 -4.70 -3.40
C ILE A 83 25.95 -4.22 -4.83
N GLU A 84 26.91 -4.37 -5.75
CA GLU A 84 26.71 -4.04 -7.17
C GLU A 84 25.60 -4.93 -7.79
N THR A 85 25.59 -6.20 -7.42
CA THR A 85 24.56 -7.15 -7.88
C THR A 85 23.19 -6.76 -7.33
N VAL A 86 23.11 -6.37 -6.05
CA VAL A 86 21.86 -5.88 -5.46
C VAL A 86 21.39 -4.60 -6.15
N GLN A 87 22.31 -3.68 -6.48
CA GLN A 87 21.99 -2.44 -7.20
C GLN A 87 21.44 -2.72 -8.61
N LYS A 88 22.04 -3.66 -9.36
CA LYS A 88 21.54 -4.08 -10.69
C LYS A 88 20.10 -4.60 -10.61
N LEU A 89 19.81 -5.45 -9.63
CA LEU A 89 18.46 -5.96 -9.39
C LEU A 89 17.49 -4.85 -9.00
N ALA A 90 17.90 -3.96 -8.10
CA ALA A 90 17.09 -2.82 -7.66
C ALA A 90 16.72 -1.91 -8.84
N ASN A 91 17.69 -1.56 -9.68
CA ASN A 91 17.49 -0.75 -10.88
C ASN A 91 16.57 -1.43 -11.89
N ALA A 92 16.75 -2.74 -12.12
CA ALA A 92 15.93 -3.50 -13.06
C ALA A 92 14.47 -3.58 -12.64
N ILE A 93 14.21 -3.72 -11.34
CA ILE A 93 12.86 -3.79 -10.77
C ILE A 93 12.25 -2.39 -10.61
N GLY A 94 13.09 -1.36 -10.52
CA GLY A 94 12.67 0.01 -10.21
C GLY A 94 12.40 0.17 -8.71
N VAL A 95 13.28 -0.33 -7.86
CA VAL A 95 13.21 -0.15 -6.40
C VAL A 95 14.50 0.37 -5.79
N SER A 96 14.44 0.84 -4.53
CA SER A 96 15.65 1.17 -3.77
C SER A 96 16.38 -0.11 -3.33
N VAL A 97 17.71 -0.04 -3.14
CA VAL A 97 18.48 -1.15 -2.55
C VAL A 97 17.98 -1.48 -1.14
N ALA A 98 17.59 -0.47 -0.36
CA ALA A 98 17.02 -0.65 0.97
C ALA A 98 15.72 -1.48 0.93
N ALA A 99 14.87 -1.30 -0.07
CA ALA A 99 13.65 -2.09 -0.24
C ALA A 99 13.93 -3.57 -0.54
N LEU A 100 15.10 -3.90 -1.09
CA LEU A 100 15.52 -5.28 -1.30
C LEU A 100 16.16 -5.91 -0.06
N LEU A 101 16.83 -5.11 0.77
CA LEU A 101 17.64 -5.60 1.90
C LEU A 101 16.94 -5.49 3.26
N THR A 102 15.82 -4.79 3.36
CA THR A 102 15.05 -4.65 4.59
C THR A 102 14.11 -5.84 4.78
N GLU A 103 14.08 -6.38 6.01
CA GLU A 103 13.10 -7.38 6.43
C GLU A 103 11.71 -6.74 6.58
N GLY A 104 10.71 -7.28 5.88
CA GLY A 104 9.32 -6.83 5.96
C GLY A 104 8.76 -6.42 4.60
N GLN A 105 7.44 -6.26 4.53
CA GLN A 105 6.88 -5.42 3.48
C GLN A 105 7.32 -4.01 3.83
N ALA A 106 8.33 -3.48 3.14
CA ALA A 106 8.48 -2.04 3.15
C ALA A 106 7.13 -1.48 2.71
N ASP A 107 6.40 -0.83 3.61
CA ASP A 107 5.23 0.03 3.34
C ASP A 107 5.62 1.24 2.45
N GLU A 108 6.75 1.14 1.74
CA GLU A 108 7.16 2.08 0.74
C GLU A 108 6.31 1.87 -0.50
N LEU A 109 5.63 2.95 -0.89
CA LEU A 109 4.95 3.06 -2.16
C LEU A 109 5.86 2.52 -3.29
N PRO A 110 5.31 1.74 -4.25
CA PRO A 110 6.08 1.27 -5.40
C PRO A 110 6.83 2.45 -6.04
N PRO A 111 8.12 2.36 -6.39
CA PRO A 111 8.85 3.58 -6.76
C PRO A 111 8.41 4.22 -8.08
N LEU A 112 7.70 3.46 -8.93
CA LEU A 112 6.92 4.00 -10.05
C LEU A 112 5.87 5.03 -9.59
N ALA A 113 5.25 4.83 -8.43
CA ALA A 113 4.34 5.79 -7.81
C ALA A 113 5.10 7.00 -7.29
N GLN A 114 6.35 6.85 -6.83
CA GLN A 114 7.13 7.95 -6.28
C GLN A 114 7.66 8.91 -7.35
N GLU A 115 8.09 8.41 -8.51
CA GLU A 115 8.44 9.25 -9.67
C GLU A 115 7.22 10.00 -10.20
N LYS A 116 6.09 9.31 -10.39
CA LYS A 116 4.83 9.93 -10.84
C LYS A 116 4.32 10.95 -9.83
N TYR A 117 4.40 10.65 -8.54
CA TYR A 117 4.03 11.57 -7.47
C TYR A 117 4.92 12.82 -7.46
N ARG A 118 6.23 12.68 -7.67
CA ARG A 118 7.15 13.84 -7.77
C ARG A 118 6.77 14.76 -8.93
N ALA A 119 6.42 14.18 -10.08
CA ALA A 119 6.01 14.91 -11.28
C ALA A 119 4.66 15.64 -11.17
N LEU A 120 3.86 15.33 -10.14
CA LEU A 120 2.56 15.99 -9.96
C LEU A 120 2.69 17.46 -9.51
N PRO A 121 1.80 18.35 -10.00
CA PRO A 121 1.63 19.68 -9.45
C PRO A 121 1.28 19.65 -7.96
N VAL A 122 1.59 20.74 -7.24
CA VAL A 122 1.31 20.86 -5.80
C VAL A 122 -0.17 20.61 -5.48
N ALA A 123 -1.09 21.13 -6.31
CA ALA A 123 -2.53 20.94 -6.12
C ALA A 123 -2.97 19.46 -6.18
N GLU A 124 -2.37 18.64 -7.04
CA GLU A 124 -2.70 17.21 -7.11
C GLU A 124 -2.10 16.44 -5.94
N LYS A 125 -0.93 16.86 -5.45
CA LYS A 125 -0.33 16.30 -4.23
C LYS A 125 -1.21 16.53 -2.99
N GLU A 126 -1.83 17.72 -2.90
CA GLU A 126 -2.77 18.03 -1.81
C GLU A 126 -4.01 17.12 -1.84
N LYS A 127 -4.56 16.81 -3.02
CA LYS A 127 -5.67 15.85 -3.14
C LYS A 127 -5.29 14.46 -2.66
N ILE A 128 -4.08 14.01 -3.02
CA ILE A 128 -3.56 12.72 -2.58
C ILE A 128 -3.38 12.70 -1.05
N ARG A 129 -2.83 13.77 -0.45
CA ARG A 129 -2.71 13.90 1.01
C ARG A 129 -4.06 13.83 1.69
N ALA A 130 -5.01 14.64 1.24
CA ALA A 130 -6.36 14.67 1.80
C ALA A 130 -7.06 13.31 1.71
N PHE A 131 -6.85 12.58 0.62
CA PHE A 131 -7.41 11.23 0.47
C PHE A 131 -6.75 10.22 1.42
N ILE A 132 -5.43 10.27 1.58
CA ILE A 132 -4.71 9.41 2.53
C ILE A 132 -5.22 9.66 3.95
N ASP A 133 -5.32 10.93 4.36
CA ASP A 133 -5.82 11.31 5.68
C ASP A 133 -7.26 10.82 5.90
N PHE A 134 -8.11 10.96 4.89
CA PHE A 134 -9.49 10.45 4.91
C PHE A 134 -9.54 8.92 5.07
N VAL A 135 -8.72 8.17 4.33
CA VAL A 135 -8.70 6.70 4.40
C VAL A 135 -8.23 6.24 5.78
N ILE A 136 -7.22 6.88 6.36
CA ILE A 136 -6.73 6.58 7.71
C ILE A 136 -7.83 6.86 8.74
N ALA A 137 -8.44 8.06 8.69
CA ALA A 137 -9.50 8.43 9.62
C ALA A 137 -10.72 7.50 9.50
N SER A 138 -11.07 7.07 8.27
CA SER A 138 -12.17 6.15 8.04
C SER A 138 -11.90 4.77 8.64
N TYR A 139 -10.70 4.24 8.43
CA TYR A 139 -10.29 2.96 8.99
C TYR A 139 -10.20 2.99 10.53
N GLU A 140 -9.69 4.07 11.11
CA GLU A 140 -9.65 4.25 12.56
C GLU A 140 -11.05 4.29 13.18
N ALA A 141 -11.98 5.01 12.54
CA ALA A 141 -13.36 5.08 13.01
C ALA A 141 -14.10 3.73 12.88
N GLU A 142 -13.88 2.99 11.80
CA GLU A 142 -14.38 1.61 11.65
C GLU A 142 -13.82 0.67 12.72
N LYS A 143 -12.50 0.73 12.97
CA LYS A 143 -11.83 -0.07 14.00
C LYS A 143 -12.29 0.29 15.42
N ALA A 144 -12.62 1.56 15.66
CA ALA A 144 -13.19 2.04 16.92
C ALA A 144 -14.69 1.68 17.08
N GLY A 145 -15.30 1.03 16.09
CA GLY A 145 -16.71 0.62 16.13
C GLY A 145 -17.70 1.78 16.04
N VAL A 146 -17.27 2.95 15.56
CA VAL A 146 -18.12 4.14 15.41
C VAL A 146 -18.58 4.22 13.96
N PRO A 147 -19.88 4.03 13.65
CA PRO A 147 -20.37 4.24 12.30
C PRO A 147 -20.22 5.71 11.93
N ILE A 148 -19.42 6.00 10.91
CA ILE A 148 -19.16 7.36 10.42
C ILE A 148 -20.42 7.85 9.70
N THR A 149 -21.35 8.45 10.44
CA THR A 149 -22.45 9.20 9.87
C THR A 149 -22.00 10.65 9.76
N PHE A 150 -21.60 11.08 8.56
CA PHE A 150 -21.28 12.48 8.32
C PHE A 150 -22.57 13.30 8.31
N SER A 151 -22.97 13.78 9.48
CA SER A 151 -24.03 14.77 9.68
C SER A 151 -23.38 16.06 10.16
N GLU A 152 -22.67 16.75 9.26
CA GLU A 152 -22.22 18.11 9.55
C GLU A 152 -23.44 19.04 9.52
N ARG A 153 -24.00 19.32 10.70
CA ARG A 153 -24.99 20.38 10.87
C ARG A 153 -24.23 21.70 10.87
N MET A 154 -24.17 22.36 9.71
CA MET A 154 -23.74 23.75 9.67
C MET A 154 -24.78 24.59 10.40
N GLU A 155 -24.37 25.26 11.48
CA GLU A 155 -25.19 26.26 12.11
C GLU A 155 -25.47 27.38 11.09
N PRO A 156 -26.74 27.72 10.82
CA PRO A 156 -27.05 28.76 9.86
C PRO A 156 -26.38 30.05 10.31
N THR A 157 -25.59 30.64 9.40
CA THR A 157 -24.86 31.89 9.65
C THR A 157 -25.84 33.01 10.02
N GLN A 158 -25.35 34.05 10.71
CA GLN A 158 -26.22 35.15 11.16
C GLN A 158 -26.97 35.81 9.99
N SER A 159 -26.34 35.90 8.81
CA SER A 159 -26.99 36.38 7.59
C SER A 159 -28.11 35.46 7.11
N SER A 160 -27.90 34.14 7.10
CA SER A 160 -28.95 33.16 6.75
C SER A 160 -30.12 33.19 7.74
N ARG A 161 -29.84 33.38 9.04
CA ARG A 161 -30.89 33.54 10.07
C ARG A 161 -31.71 34.82 9.86
N ALA A 162 -31.06 35.94 9.56
CA ALA A 162 -31.74 37.20 9.30
C ALA A 162 -32.65 37.12 8.07
N ILE A 163 -32.17 36.51 6.98
CA ILE A 163 -32.95 36.33 5.74
C ILE A 163 -34.15 35.41 5.99
N ALA A 164 -33.96 34.31 6.73
CA ALA A 164 -35.06 33.40 7.07
C ALA A 164 -36.13 34.08 7.95
N GLN A 165 -35.71 34.92 8.91
CA GLN A 165 -36.62 35.70 9.74
C GLN A 165 -37.39 36.75 8.92
N GLU A 166 -36.71 37.42 7.98
CA GLU A 166 -37.36 38.38 7.07
C GLU A 166 -38.39 37.68 6.18
N LEU A 167 -38.04 36.53 5.60
CA LEU A 167 -38.95 35.75 4.76
C LEU A 167 -40.14 35.17 5.53
N ALA A 168 -39.94 34.75 6.77
CA ALA A 168 -41.02 34.21 7.60
C ALA A 168 -42.06 35.26 8.02
N GLN A 169 -41.67 36.54 8.07
CA GLN A 169 -42.56 37.66 8.37
C GLN A 169 -43.27 38.22 7.13
N ARG A 170 -42.88 37.80 5.92
CA ARG A 170 -43.60 38.22 4.71
C ARG A 170 -44.97 37.53 4.68
N GLU A 171 -46.02 38.33 4.54
CA GLU A 171 -47.35 37.81 4.25
C GLU A 171 -47.27 36.92 3.00
N THR A 172 -47.71 35.66 3.11
CA THR A 172 -47.74 34.71 2.00
C THR A 172 -48.66 35.24 0.92
N SER A 173 -48.11 36.04 0.02
CA SER A 173 -48.82 36.56 -1.14
C SER A 173 -48.76 35.47 -2.20
N ASP A 174 -49.94 35.03 -2.65
CA ASP A 174 -50.19 33.90 -3.56
C ASP A 174 -49.62 34.09 -4.99
N HIS A 175 -48.70 35.05 -5.16
CA HIS A 175 -48.32 35.59 -6.45
C HIS A 175 -46.92 35.15 -6.91
N THR A 176 -46.57 33.88 -6.71
CA THR A 176 -45.40 33.23 -7.35
C THR A 176 -45.71 31.81 -7.83
N LEU A 177 -46.88 31.61 -8.42
CA LEU A 177 -47.16 30.49 -9.32
C LEU A 177 -47.43 31.01 -10.74
N THR A 178 -46.38 31.40 -11.46
CA THR A 178 -46.41 31.43 -12.94
C THR A 178 -45.48 30.34 -13.47
N SER A 179 -45.90 29.10 -13.29
CA SER A 179 -45.31 27.94 -13.97
C SER A 179 -45.53 28.09 -15.49
N HIS A 180 -44.56 28.66 -16.21
CA HIS A 180 -44.47 28.51 -17.66
C HIS A 180 -43.76 27.22 -18.02
N GLU A 181 -44.40 26.08 -17.76
CA GLU A 181 -44.07 24.82 -18.41
C GLU A 181 -44.67 24.82 -19.83
N ARG A 182 -43.82 25.09 -20.83
CA ARG A 182 -44.13 24.78 -22.22
C ARG A 182 -44.20 23.26 -22.37
N LYS A 183 -45.41 22.70 -22.45
CA LYS A 183 -45.65 21.32 -22.89
C LYS A 183 -45.10 21.14 -24.31
N THR A 184 -43.97 20.46 -24.43
CA THR A 184 -43.58 19.82 -25.68
C THR A 184 -44.44 18.58 -25.88
N GLU A 185 -45.08 18.52 -27.04
CA GLU A 185 -46.05 17.51 -27.45
C GLU A 185 -45.40 16.13 -27.54
N ILE A 186 -45.81 15.18 -26.68
CA ILE A 186 -45.67 13.76 -26.98
C ILE A 186 -47.03 13.23 -27.44
N ARG A 187 -47.04 12.90 -28.72
CA ARG A 187 -48.14 12.46 -29.57
C ARG A 187 -48.69 11.11 -29.10
N GLY A 188 -49.60 11.14 -28.12
CA GLY A 188 -50.40 9.98 -27.74
C GLY A 188 -51.48 9.68 -28.78
N THR A 189 -51.33 8.55 -29.46
CA THR A 189 -52.29 8.02 -30.42
C THR A 189 -53.65 7.74 -29.78
N ARG A 190 -54.69 7.89 -30.60
CA ARG A 190 -56.09 8.08 -30.22
C ARG A 190 -56.88 6.77 -30.28
N LYS A 191 -57.82 6.62 -29.32
CA LYS A 191 -59.11 5.86 -29.35
C LYS A 191 -59.01 4.32 -29.23
N LYS A 192 -59.94 3.62 -28.56
CA LYS A 192 -61.40 3.84 -28.43
C LYS A 192 -62.01 3.06 -27.24
N THR A 193 -63.13 3.60 -26.75
CA THR A 193 -64.14 3.07 -25.81
C THR A 193 -64.74 1.71 -26.27
N ARG A 194 -65.41 0.88 -25.45
CA ARG A 194 -66.62 1.09 -24.61
C ARG A 194 -66.81 -0.06 -23.58
N SER A 195 -67.59 0.22 -22.53
CA SER A 195 -68.19 -0.71 -21.58
C SER A 195 -69.40 -1.47 -22.15
N SER A 196 -69.67 -2.64 -21.54
CA SER A 196 -70.86 -3.51 -21.63
C SER A 196 -71.06 -4.33 -22.89
#